data_AF-A0A8T4SLK4-F1
#
_entry.id   AF-A0A8T4SLK4-F1
#
_cell.length_a   1.000
_cell.length_b   1.000
_cell.length_c   1.000
_cell.angle_alpha   90.00
_cell.angle_beta   90.00
_cell.angle_gamma   90.00
#
_symmetry.space_group_name_H-M   'P 1'
#
loop_
_entity.id
_entity.type
_entity.pdbx_description
1 polymer ?
#
loop_
_entity_poly.entity_id
_entity_poly.type
_entity_poly.pdbx_seq_one_letter_code
_entity_poly.pdbx_strand_id
1 'polypeptide(L)'
;MLHISTILKHYKHIDIQQTMLENAIDREVAVRFNDYFGKRPDVLQYPNDILEFAKQGATSFHVSEEQWNNPLHLNPNLSKKDIDELRKGWDLVLDIDCKLWDYSKLITHLLIQEIKAHGITAVSCKFSGNKGFHIGIPFEAFPQSFQGKVTKQLFPEGPRRIALYLKAKIEPKLLDYITTNNKTAEIAELLQKPEQELFKMFCNNCSTHVKQKNTVTTFVCEYCDIQTKNETEDFLQCEKCKRLMKRLQKIETKVQCSRCSSASLSKRFDIAALLDIDTVLISSRHLYRMAFSLHEKSGLFSLPIDPEKVLEFNKEDATPQNIQNIIKIKHQFLNKKDVKKDEARELILQAFDFHPIFEEEDILKKLEQKEFSAPENAIPEELFPPCMLTGLNGMEDGKKRFMFALINFLESVGWDYPQIEELLTEWNKKNPASLREVIIGGQLRYRKEQKKKILPQSCRQYYEDLQLCHPDNLCQKIKNPVQYATRKAFILNIRKEYEEKDKVKKETKKNSKCILKKIIFYDLETLCSFQYSKS
;
A
#
# COMPACT_ATOMS: atom_id res chain seq x y z
N MET A 1 -24.56 -0.76 20.21
CA MET A 1 -23.44 -1.09 21.11
C MET A 1 -23.78 -2.42 21.76
N LEU A 2 -22.87 -3.39 21.74
CA LEU A 2 -23.12 -4.73 22.31
C LEU A 2 -23.27 -4.62 23.83
N HIS A 3 -24.25 -5.33 24.39
CA HIS A 3 -24.42 -5.37 25.84
C HIS A 3 -23.33 -6.24 26.49
N ILE A 4 -22.79 -5.80 27.62
CA ILE A 4 -21.67 -6.48 28.30
C ILE A 4 -22.02 -7.93 28.66
N SER A 5 -23.27 -8.22 29.02
CA SER A 5 -23.69 -9.60 29.31
C SER A 5 -23.59 -10.52 28.09
N THR A 6 -23.85 -10.01 26.89
CA THR A 6 -23.70 -10.77 25.63
C THR A 6 -22.23 -11.08 25.36
N ILE A 7 -21.37 -10.08 25.52
CA ILE A 7 -19.92 -10.21 25.34
C ILE A 7 -19.35 -11.25 26.30
N LEU A 8 -19.67 -11.13 27.60
CA LEU A 8 -19.19 -12.05 28.62
C LEU A 8 -19.73 -13.46 28.42
N LYS A 9 -21.01 -13.63 28.07
CA LYS A 9 -21.60 -14.95 27.81
C LYS A 9 -20.93 -15.63 26.61
N HIS A 10 -20.61 -14.85 25.58
CA HIS A 10 -19.89 -15.32 24.40
C HIS A 10 -18.47 -15.76 24.78
N TYR A 11 -17.62 -14.84 25.24
CA TYR A 11 -16.21 -15.13 25.52
C TYR A 11 -15.96 -16.03 26.74
N LYS A 12 -16.99 -16.35 27.54
CA LYS A 12 -16.90 -17.37 28.60
C LYS A 12 -16.83 -18.80 28.06
N HIS A 13 -17.22 -19.04 26.80
CA HIS A 13 -17.24 -20.39 26.24
C HIS A 13 -15.81 -20.93 26.00
N ILE A 14 -15.50 -22.09 26.57
CA ILE A 14 -14.13 -22.64 26.54
C ILE A 14 -13.65 -22.95 25.12
N ASP A 15 -14.53 -23.49 24.25
CA ASP A 15 -14.16 -23.79 22.86
C ASP A 15 -13.85 -22.54 22.03
N ILE A 16 -14.51 -21.42 22.32
CA ILE A 16 -14.20 -20.12 21.71
C ILE A 16 -12.82 -19.66 22.18
N GLN A 17 -12.58 -19.71 23.48
CA GLN A 17 -11.31 -19.31 24.06
C GLN A 17 -10.15 -20.13 23.47
N GLN A 18 -10.33 -21.44 23.37
CA GLN A 18 -9.34 -22.35 22.82
C GLN A 18 -9.08 -22.06 21.33
N THR A 19 -10.13 -21.91 20.52
CA THR A 19 -9.96 -21.64 19.09
C THR A 19 -9.32 -20.26 18.83
N MET A 20 -9.71 -19.25 19.60
CA MET A 20 -9.10 -17.92 19.52
C MET A 20 -7.63 -17.95 19.93
N LEU A 21 -7.28 -18.68 20.99
CA LEU A 21 -5.89 -18.86 21.40
C LEU A 21 -5.07 -19.56 20.31
N GLU A 22 -5.60 -20.62 19.70
CA GLU A 22 -4.96 -21.31 18.57
C GLU A 22 -4.72 -20.37 17.37
N ASN A 23 -5.68 -19.49 17.07
CA ASN A 23 -5.54 -18.46 16.04
C ASN A 23 -4.49 -17.38 16.40
N ALA A 24 -4.20 -17.16 17.69
CA ALA A 24 -3.26 -16.16 18.18
C ALA A 24 -1.80 -16.65 18.28
N ILE A 25 -1.55 -17.95 18.18
CA ILE A 25 -0.20 -18.53 18.27
C ILE A 25 0.72 -17.88 17.23
N ASP A 26 1.91 -17.45 17.70
CA ASP A 26 2.93 -16.76 16.92
C ASP A 26 2.48 -15.42 16.29
N ARG A 27 1.34 -14.84 16.69
CA ARG A 27 0.84 -13.57 16.11
C ARG A 27 0.83 -12.44 17.11
N GLU A 28 0.94 -11.22 16.59
CA GLU A 28 0.62 -10.03 17.38
C GLU A 28 -0.88 -9.95 17.59
N VAL A 29 -1.33 -9.89 18.84
CA VAL A 29 -2.74 -9.70 19.21
C VAL A 29 -3.02 -8.21 19.39
N ALA A 30 -4.19 -7.79 18.93
CA ALA A 30 -4.73 -6.46 19.17
C ALA A 30 -6.17 -6.58 19.68
N VAL A 31 -6.34 -6.24 20.95
CA VAL A 31 -7.64 -6.21 21.62
C VAL A 31 -8.31 -4.86 21.37
N ARG A 32 -9.61 -4.85 21.05
CA ARG A 32 -10.40 -3.65 20.85
C ARG A 32 -11.38 -3.46 22.00
N PHE A 33 -11.41 -2.24 22.52
CA PHE A 33 -12.28 -1.80 23.61
C PHE A 33 -13.22 -0.72 23.06
N ASN A 34 -14.40 -1.11 22.57
CA ASN A 34 -15.34 -0.22 21.88
C ASN A 34 -14.68 0.56 20.72
N ASP A 35 -14.29 1.81 20.99
CA ASP A 35 -13.83 2.77 20.00
C ASP A 35 -12.30 2.85 19.85
N TYR A 36 -11.53 2.14 20.68
CA TYR A 36 -10.06 2.16 20.61
C TYR A 36 -9.44 0.76 20.67
N PHE A 37 -8.20 0.64 20.18
CA PHE A 37 -7.38 -0.56 20.35
C PHE A 37 -6.50 -0.44 21.59
N GLY A 38 -6.35 -1.56 22.30
CA GLY A 38 -5.39 -1.71 23.39
C GLY A 38 -3.95 -1.51 22.93
N LYS A 39 -3.05 -1.48 23.91
CA LYS A 39 -1.62 -1.28 23.66
C LYS A 39 -1.05 -2.45 22.85
N ARG A 40 -0.19 -2.14 21.89
CA ARG A 40 0.45 -3.10 20.98
C ARG A 40 1.97 -3.02 21.06
N PRO A 41 2.72 -4.12 20.83
CA PRO A 41 2.22 -5.48 20.60
C PRO A 41 1.67 -6.13 21.87
N ASP A 42 0.82 -7.14 21.69
CA ASP A 42 0.30 -7.97 22.78
C ASP A 42 0.18 -9.44 22.33
N VAL A 43 -0.05 -10.35 23.27
CA VAL A 43 -0.22 -11.80 23.02
C VAL A 43 -1.30 -12.38 23.93
N LEU A 44 -1.87 -13.52 23.54
CA LEU A 44 -2.70 -14.35 24.41
C LEU A 44 -1.89 -15.58 24.81
N GLN A 45 -1.82 -15.89 26.11
CA GLN A 45 -1.06 -17.02 26.63
C GLN A 45 -1.98 -18.15 27.10
N TYR A 46 -3.12 -17.80 27.70
CA TYR A 46 -4.07 -18.73 28.27
C TYR A 46 -5.48 -18.49 27.72
N PRO A 47 -6.34 -19.53 27.63
CA PRO A 47 -7.72 -19.37 27.15
C PRO A 47 -8.50 -18.32 27.96
N ASN A 48 -8.29 -18.29 29.29
CA ASN A 48 -8.99 -17.37 30.18
C ASN A 48 -8.62 -15.89 29.95
N ASP A 49 -7.48 -15.58 29.31
CA ASP A 49 -7.07 -14.20 29.01
C ASP A 49 -8.16 -13.46 28.22
N ILE A 50 -8.83 -14.16 27.30
CA ILE A 50 -9.91 -13.62 26.46
C ILE A 50 -11.09 -13.17 27.32
N LEU A 51 -11.46 -13.97 28.34
CA LEU A 51 -12.53 -13.61 29.27
C LEU A 51 -12.12 -12.46 30.19
N GLU A 52 -10.87 -12.42 30.64
CA GLU A 52 -10.37 -11.30 31.46
C GLU A 52 -10.36 -9.99 30.67
N PHE A 53 -9.92 -10.00 29.42
CA PHE A 53 -10.05 -8.85 28.52
C PHE A 53 -11.51 -8.45 28.32
N ALA A 54 -12.41 -9.41 28.13
CA ALA A 54 -13.85 -9.14 28.01
C ALA A 54 -14.44 -8.49 29.26
N LYS A 55 -14.03 -8.90 30.47
CA LYS A 55 -14.41 -8.25 31.75
C LYS A 55 -13.90 -6.80 31.84
N GLN A 56 -12.78 -6.50 31.23
CA GLN A 56 -12.23 -5.14 31.12
C GLN A 56 -12.91 -4.31 30.01
N GLY A 57 -13.93 -4.86 29.33
CA GLY A 57 -14.67 -4.16 28.28
C GLY A 57 -14.17 -4.39 26.86
N ALA A 58 -13.35 -5.42 26.63
CA ALA A 58 -12.96 -5.80 25.28
C ALA A 58 -14.19 -6.27 24.48
N THR A 59 -14.36 -5.71 23.29
CA THR A 59 -15.44 -6.06 22.36
C THR A 59 -14.98 -7.10 21.35
N SER A 60 -13.78 -6.93 20.81
CA SER A 60 -13.27 -7.81 19.76
C SER A 60 -11.76 -7.96 19.80
N PHE A 61 -11.28 -8.98 19.12
CA PHE A 61 -9.89 -9.39 19.12
C PHE A 61 -9.43 -9.63 17.69
N HIS A 62 -8.22 -9.13 17.40
CA HIS A 62 -7.61 -9.17 16.07
C HIS A 62 -6.19 -9.70 16.19
N VAL A 63 -5.67 -10.24 15.09
CA VAL A 63 -4.31 -10.78 15.01
C VAL A 63 -3.62 -10.35 13.72
N SER A 64 -2.28 -10.34 13.72
CA SER A 64 -1.49 -10.04 12.53
C SER A 64 -1.56 -11.15 11.48
N GLU A 65 -1.52 -10.77 10.20
CA GLU A 65 -1.27 -11.73 9.09
C GLU A 65 0.12 -12.38 9.21
N GLU A 66 1.09 -11.58 9.64
CA GLU A 66 2.45 -12.00 9.92
C GLU A 66 2.52 -12.90 11.16
N GLN A 67 3.42 -13.89 11.09
CA GLN A 67 3.79 -14.77 12.19
C GLN A 67 5.20 -14.39 12.67
N TRP A 68 5.42 -14.40 13.98
CA TRP A 68 6.60 -13.87 14.66
C TRP A 68 7.20 -14.90 15.60
N ASN A 69 8.53 -14.92 15.70
CA ASN A 69 9.21 -15.75 16.71
C ASN A 69 8.90 -15.27 18.14
N ASN A 70 8.75 -13.95 18.34
CA ASN A 70 8.25 -13.36 19.58
C ASN A 70 7.54 -12.02 19.26
N PRO A 71 6.19 -11.99 19.24
CA PRO A 71 5.44 -10.78 18.92
C PRO A 71 5.73 -9.59 19.85
N LEU A 72 6.09 -9.84 21.12
CA LEU A 72 6.35 -8.78 22.10
C LEU A 72 7.62 -7.96 21.80
N HIS A 73 8.50 -8.46 20.91
CA HIS A 73 9.68 -7.72 20.48
C HIS A 73 9.38 -6.68 19.38
N LEU A 74 8.18 -6.73 18.78
CA LEU A 74 7.77 -5.77 17.78
C LEU A 74 7.72 -4.36 18.36
N ASN A 75 8.32 -3.42 17.66
CA ASN A 75 8.18 -2.01 17.98
C ASN A 75 8.32 -1.15 16.71
N PRO A 76 7.76 0.07 16.69
CA PRO A 76 7.78 0.92 15.50
C PRO A 76 9.17 1.34 15.01
N ASN A 77 10.23 1.12 15.79
CA ASN A 77 11.58 1.61 15.51
C ASN A 77 12.51 0.54 14.94
N LEU A 78 12.01 -0.69 14.75
CA LEU A 78 12.80 -1.77 14.16
C LEU A 78 13.13 -1.45 12.69
N SER A 79 14.36 -1.77 12.28
CA SER A 79 14.70 -1.72 10.86
C SER A 79 13.94 -2.81 10.10
N LYS A 80 13.84 -2.66 8.76
CA LYS A 80 13.23 -3.71 7.93
C LYS A 80 13.91 -5.06 8.11
N LYS A 81 15.25 -5.05 8.23
CA LYS A 81 16.05 -6.26 8.48
C LYS A 81 15.68 -6.93 9.80
N ASP A 82 15.56 -6.16 10.89
CA ASP A 82 15.20 -6.71 12.20
C ASP A 82 13.77 -7.28 12.20
N ILE A 83 12.83 -6.63 11.51
CA ILE A 83 11.47 -7.13 11.33
C ILE A 83 11.49 -8.45 10.56
N ASP A 84 12.25 -8.53 9.47
CA ASP A 84 12.37 -9.73 8.64
C ASP A 84 13.04 -10.90 9.39
N GLU A 85 13.97 -10.62 10.30
CA GLU A 85 14.61 -11.61 11.18
C GLU A 85 13.64 -12.12 12.25
N LEU A 86 12.84 -11.24 12.85
CA LEU A 86 11.79 -11.61 13.81
C LEU A 86 10.65 -12.39 13.15
N ARG A 87 10.40 -12.18 11.85
CA ARG A 87 9.33 -12.85 11.12
C ARG A 87 9.62 -14.34 10.98
N LYS A 88 8.66 -15.14 11.42
CA LYS A 88 8.60 -16.59 11.25
C LYS A 88 7.98 -16.97 9.90
N GLY A 89 6.94 -16.24 9.50
CA GLY A 89 6.17 -16.46 8.28
C GLY A 89 5.07 -15.44 8.10
N TRP A 90 4.16 -15.66 7.17
CA TRP A 90 2.97 -14.82 6.95
C TRP A 90 1.87 -15.67 6.31
N ASP A 91 0.63 -15.47 6.74
CA ASP A 91 -0.49 -16.14 6.08
C ASP A 91 -1.07 -15.25 5.00
N LEU A 92 -1.56 -15.86 3.91
CA LEU A 92 -2.37 -15.13 2.97
C LEU A 92 -3.78 -15.02 3.56
N VAL A 93 -4.19 -13.80 3.89
CA VAL A 93 -5.56 -13.48 4.30
C VAL A 93 -6.14 -12.49 3.31
N LEU A 94 -7.21 -12.89 2.61
CA LEU A 94 -7.95 -12.02 1.70
C LEU A 94 -9.22 -11.56 2.40
N ASP A 95 -9.34 -10.27 2.69
CA ASP A 95 -10.57 -9.67 3.20
C ASP A 95 -11.47 -9.27 2.02
N ILE A 96 -12.61 -9.96 1.92
CA ILE A 96 -13.61 -9.78 0.86
C ILE A 96 -14.81 -9.09 1.47
N ASP A 97 -14.89 -7.77 1.33
CA ASP A 97 -16.08 -7.00 1.68
C ASP A 97 -16.69 -6.38 0.42
N CYS A 98 -17.99 -6.54 0.26
CA CYS A 98 -18.74 -5.91 -0.81
C CYS A 98 -19.93 -5.18 -0.21
N LYS A 99 -20.32 -4.08 -0.86
CA LYS A 99 -21.51 -3.33 -0.47
C LYS A 99 -22.77 -4.19 -0.52
N LEU A 100 -22.78 -5.17 -1.43
CA LEU A 100 -23.87 -6.11 -1.68
C LEU A 100 -23.51 -7.50 -1.14
N TRP A 101 -24.29 -7.99 -0.19
CA TRP A 101 -24.03 -9.24 0.54
C TRP A 101 -23.93 -10.48 -0.35
N ASP A 102 -24.85 -10.65 -1.30
CA ASP A 102 -24.84 -11.83 -2.17
C ASP A 102 -23.64 -11.85 -3.11
N TYR A 103 -23.14 -10.67 -3.49
CA TYR A 103 -21.90 -10.56 -4.25
C TYR A 103 -20.68 -10.89 -3.38
N SER A 104 -20.65 -10.52 -2.09
CA SER A 104 -19.60 -10.99 -1.17
C SER A 104 -19.49 -12.52 -1.16
N LYS A 105 -20.64 -13.22 -1.10
CA LYS A 105 -20.69 -14.70 -1.17
C LYS A 105 -20.18 -15.21 -2.52
N LEU A 106 -20.68 -14.66 -3.63
CA LEU A 106 -20.30 -15.08 -4.97
C LEU A 106 -18.79 -14.89 -5.24
N ILE A 107 -18.25 -13.72 -4.91
CA ILE A 107 -16.83 -13.39 -5.08
C ILE A 107 -15.97 -14.32 -4.23
N THR A 108 -16.35 -14.53 -2.98
CA THR A 108 -15.64 -15.45 -2.08
C THR A 108 -15.63 -16.87 -2.66
N HIS A 109 -16.77 -17.34 -3.17
CA HIS A 109 -16.88 -18.64 -3.84
C HIS A 109 -15.97 -18.74 -5.08
N LEU A 110 -15.99 -17.74 -5.96
CA LEU A 110 -15.14 -17.72 -7.16
C LEU A 110 -13.64 -17.69 -6.81
N LEU A 111 -13.23 -16.97 -5.77
CA LEU A 111 -11.85 -16.95 -5.28
C LEU A 111 -11.43 -18.30 -4.72
N ILE A 112 -12.29 -18.95 -3.93
CA ILE A 112 -12.01 -20.29 -3.40
C ILE A 112 -11.86 -21.30 -4.53
N GLN A 113 -12.73 -21.25 -5.55
CA GLN A 113 -12.61 -22.10 -6.73
C GLN A 113 -11.29 -21.86 -7.49
N GLU A 114 -10.90 -20.59 -7.68
CA GLU A 114 -9.63 -20.26 -8.33
C GLU A 114 -8.42 -20.75 -7.51
N ILE A 115 -8.42 -20.53 -6.19
CA ILE A 115 -7.37 -21.02 -5.28
C ILE A 115 -7.26 -22.56 -5.35
N LYS A 116 -8.40 -23.27 -5.35
CA LYS A 116 -8.43 -24.73 -5.47
C LYS A 116 -7.97 -25.21 -6.86
N ALA A 117 -8.22 -24.45 -7.92
CA ALA A 117 -7.71 -24.76 -9.26
C ALA A 117 -6.17 -24.73 -9.32
N HIS A 118 -5.51 -24.01 -8.41
CA HIS A 118 -4.05 -24.07 -8.22
C HIS A 118 -3.57 -25.29 -7.41
N GLY A 119 -4.46 -26.22 -7.04
CA GLY A 119 -4.12 -27.43 -6.30
C GLY A 119 -4.02 -27.25 -4.77
N ILE A 120 -4.40 -26.07 -4.25
CA ILE A 120 -4.30 -25.76 -2.83
C ILE A 120 -5.46 -26.37 -2.07
N THR A 121 -5.15 -27.26 -1.12
CA THR A 121 -6.13 -27.94 -0.27
C THR A 121 -6.31 -27.28 1.09
N ALA A 122 -5.32 -26.52 1.58
CA ALA A 122 -5.38 -25.83 2.88
C ALA A 122 -6.21 -24.53 2.90
N VAL A 123 -6.97 -24.22 1.84
CA VAL A 123 -7.82 -23.03 1.81
C VAL A 123 -8.89 -23.10 2.90
N SER A 124 -9.04 -22.03 3.66
CA SER A 124 -10.02 -21.89 4.73
C SER A 124 -10.84 -20.62 4.54
N CYS A 125 -12.06 -20.59 5.06
CA CYS A 125 -12.97 -19.45 4.94
C CYS A 125 -13.64 -19.16 6.28
N LYS A 126 -13.88 -17.88 6.56
CA LYS A 126 -14.75 -17.47 7.66
C LYS A 126 -15.57 -16.24 7.28
N PHE A 127 -16.76 -16.13 7.85
CA PHE A 127 -17.49 -14.88 7.86
C PHE A 127 -16.74 -13.82 8.69
N SER A 128 -16.63 -12.59 8.18
CA SER A 128 -15.87 -11.52 8.86
C SER A 128 -16.58 -10.96 10.09
N GLY A 129 -17.89 -11.19 10.20
CA GLY A 129 -18.75 -10.64 11.26
C GLY A 129 -19.70 -9.54 10.76
N ASN A 130 -19.58 -9.07 9.51
CA ASN A 130 -20.43 -8.00 8.98
C ASN A 130 -21.04 -8.30 7.59
N LYS A 131 -20.36 -7.89 6.51
CA LYS A 131 -20.84 -8.01 5.13
C LYS A 131 -19.85 -8.74 4.22
N GLY A 132 -18.81 -9.33 4.80
CA GLY A 132 -17.73 -9.94 4.06
C GLY A 132 -17.27 -11.28 4.62
N PHE A 133 -16.24 -11.82 3.98
CA PHE A 133 -15.59 -13.06 4.34
C PHE A 133 -14.08 -12.88 4.33
N HIS A 134 -13.38 -13.65 5.14
CA HIS A 134 -11.93 -13.81 4.98
C HIS A 134 -11.65 -15.18 4.39
N ILE A 135 -10.80 -15.21 3.37
CA ILE A 135 -10.19 -16.44 2.85
C ILE A 135 -8.77 -16.51 3.39
N GLY A 136 -8.38 -17.67 3.91
CA GLY A 136 -7.08 -17.88 4.54
C GLY A 136 -6.32 -19.05 3.92
N ILE A 137 -5.04 -18.85 3.60
CA ILE A 137 -4.08 -19.90 3.26
C ILE A 137 -2.90 -19.81 4.24
N PRO A 138 -2.62 -20.86 5.04
CA PRO A 138 -1.51 -20.87 5.97
C PRO A 138 -0.16 -20.72 5.27
N PHE A 139 0.80 -20.03 5.90
CA PHE A 139 2.17 -19.88 5.40
C PHE A 139 2.81 -21.23 5.05
N GLU A 140 2.49 -22.27 5.82
CA GLU A 140 3.01 -23.62 5.68
C GLU A 140 2.70 -24.26 4.31
N ALA A 141 1.70 -23.74 3.57
CA ALA A 141 1.36 -24.18 2.22
C ALA A 141 2.36 -23.64 1.16
N PHE A 142 3.08 -22.57 1.46
CA PHE A 142 4.00 -21.92 0.52
C PHE A 142 5.39 -22.59 0.52
N PRO A 143 6.14 -22.47 -0.59
CA PRO A 143 7.54 -22.92 -0.63
C PRO A 143 8.37 -22.25 0.46
N GLN A 144 9.40 -22.93 0.97
CA GLN A 144 10.37 -22.30 1.89
C GLN A 144 11.22 -21.21 1.21
N SER A 145 11.47 -21.37 -0.09
CA SER A 145 12.20 -20.40 -0.91
C SER A 145 11.55 -20.25 -2.29
N PHE A 146 11.55 -19.02 -2.80
CA PHE A 146 10.96 -18.67 -4.08
C PHE A 146 11.90 -17.69 -4.81
N GLN A 147 12.25 -18.01 -6.05
CA GLN A 147 13.16 -17.22 -6.91
C GLN A 147 14.48 -16.80 -6.20
N GLY A 148 15.09 -17.71 -5.44
CA GLY A 148 16.35 -17.47 -4.72
C GLY A 148 16.23 -16.63 -3.44
N LYS A 149 15.01 -16.27 -3.02
CA LYS A 149 14.73 -15.58 -1.75
C LYS A 149 13.99 -16.49 -0.77
N VAL A 150 14.14 -16.24 0.53
CA VAL A 150 13.37 -16.94 1.56
C VAL A 150 11.95 -16.40 1.56
N THR A 151 10.94 -17.26 1.45
CA THR A 151 9.55 -16.83 1.22
C THR A 151 8.99 -15.95 2.34
N LYS A 152 9.43 -16.12 3.59
CA LYS A 152 9.04 -15.26 4.71
C LYS A 152 9.45 -13.78 4.51
N GLN A 153 10.46 -13.51 3.70
CA GLN A 153 10.93 -12.15 3.39
C GLN A 153 10.12 -11.49 2.26
N LEU A 154 9.19 -12.22 1.66
CA LEU A 154 8.34 -11.68 0.60
C LEU A 154 7.18 -10.84 1.16
N PHE A 155 6.98 -10.73 2.47
CA PHE A 155 5.93 -9.86 3.01
C PHE A 155 6.33 -8.37 2.92
N PRO A 156 5.41 -7.45 2.55
CA PRO A 156 4.01 -7.68 2.15
C PRO A 156 3.81 -7.98 0.66
N GLU A 157 4.87 -7.97 -0.15
CA GLU A 157 4.79 -8.06 -1.62
C GLU A 157 4.20 -9.38 -2.13
N GLY A 158 4.54 -10.51 -1.54
CA GLY A 158 4.02 -11.84 -1.89
C GLY A 158 2.48 -11.89 -1.80
N PRO A 159 1.90 -11.63 -0.62
CA PRO A 159 0.44 -11.52 -0.47
C PRO A 159 -0.20 -10.53 -1.44
N ARG A 160 0.38 -9.33 -1.62
CA ARG A 160 -0.15 -8.32 -2.55
C ARG A 160 -0.21 -8.82 -3.98
N ARG A 161 0.87 -9.45 -4.47
CA ARG A 161 0.94 -10.04 -5.81
C ARG A 161 -0.12 -11.11 -6.00
N ILE A 162 -0.24 -12.02 -5.02
CA ILE A 162 -1.22 -13.10 -5.06
C ILE A 162 -2.64 -12.53 -5.10
N ALA A 163 -2.94 -11.54 -4.26
CA ALA A 163 -4.26 -10.96 -4.17
C ALA A 163 -4.66 -10.22 -5.48
N LEU A 164 -3.73 -9.47 -6.09
CA LEU A 164 -3.94 -8.83 -7.39
C LEU A 164 -4.15 -9.85 -8.52
N TYR A 165 -3.33 -10.89 -8.54
CA TYR A 165 -3.45 -11.97 -9.51
C TYR A 165 -4.81 -12.68 -9.41
N LEU A 166 -5.22 -13.08 -8.19
CA LEU A 166 -6.51 -13.75 -7.97
C LEU A 166 -7.68 -12.86 -8.34
N LYS A 167 -7.62 -11.57 -8.00
CA LYS A 167 -8.61 -10.57 -8.43
C LYS A 167 -8.74 -10.55 -9.95
N ALA A 168 -7.63 -10.42 -10.67
CA ALA A 168 -7.64 -10.40 -12.14
C ALA A 168 -8.18 -11.69 -12.77
N LYS A 169 -8.00 -12.85 -12.10
CA LYS A 169 -8.53 -14.14 -12.57
C LYS A 169 -10.03 -14.29 -12.38
N ILE A 170 -10.59 -13.77 -11.29
CA ILE A 170 -12.04 -13.85 -11.05
C ILE A 170 -12.82 -12.77 -11.79
N GLU A 171 -12.18 -11.66 -12.16
CA GLU A 171 -12.84 -10.53 -12.82
C GLU A 171 -13.64 -10.95 -14.08
N PRO A 172 -13.08 -11.70 -15.04
CA PRO A 172 -13.84 -12.17 -16.20
C PRO A 172 -15.03 -13.06 -15.84
N LYS A 173 -14.89 -13.95 -14.84
CA LYS A 173 -15.96 -14.87 -14.41
C LYS A 173 -17.12 -14.11 -13.77
N LEU A 174 -16.80 -13.11 -12.94
CA LEU A 174 -17.79 -12.25 -12.32
C LEU A 174 -18.52 -11.40 -13.35
N LEU A 175 -17.79 -10.85 -14.34
CA LEU A 175 -18.38 -10.09 -15.44
C LEU A 175 -19.35 -10.94 -16.25
N ASP A 176 -18.95 -12.16 -16.61
CA ASP A 176 -19.79 -13.10 -17.36
C ASP A 176 -21.08 -13.42 -16.58
N TYR A 177 -20.99 -13.65 -15.27
CA TYR A 177 -22.15 -13.85 -14.42
C TYR A 177 -23.10 -12.64 -14.39
N ILE A 178 -22.57 -11.42 -14.21
CA ILE A 178 -23.39 -10.20 -14.13
C ILE A 178 -24.10 -9.94 -15.46
N THR A 179 -23.38 -10.11 -16.58
CA THR A 179 -23.89 -9.83 -17.92
C THR A 179 -24.90 -10.88 -18.38
N THR A 180 -24.60 -12.16 -18.20
CA THR A 180 -25.50 -13.27 -18.58
C THR A 180 -26.82 -13.24 -17.81
N ASN A 181 -26.79 -12.83 -16.54
CA ASN A 181 -27.99 -12.74 -15.70
C ASN A 181 -28.67 -11.36 -15.74
N ASN A 182 -28.25 -10.44 -16.62
CA ASN A 182 -28.77 -9.07 -16.76
C ASN A 182 -28.87 -8.30 -15.43
N LYS A 183 -27.88 -8.48 -14.54
CA LYS A 183 -27.90 -7.94 -13.17
C LYS A 183 -27.47 -6.48 -13.08
N THR A 184 -27.01 -5.86 -14.16
CA THR A 184 -26.44 -4.50 -14.15
C THR A 184 -27.41 -3.45 -13.58
N ALA A 185 -28.67 -3.46 -14.00
CA ALA A 185 -29.68 -2.51 -13.53
C ALA A 185 -29.99 -2.69 -12.03
N GLU A 186 -30.16 -3.94 -11.59
CA GLU A 186 -30.36 -4.29 -10.18
C GLU A 186 -29.19 -3.83 -9.31
N ILE A 187 -27.95 -4.06 -9.78
CA ILE A 187 -26.74 -3.61 -9.08
C ILE A 187 -26.71 -2.08 -8.98
N ALA A 188 -27.03 -1.37 -10.06
CA ALA A 188 -27.06 0.09 -10.09
C ALA A 188 -28.05 0.65 -9.06
N GLU A 189 -29.24 0.06 -9.01
CA GLU A 189 -30.28 0.40 -8.04
C GLU A 189 -29.83 0.13 -6.60
N LEU A 190 -29.32 -1.08 -6.31
CA LEU A 190 -28.85 -1.45 -4.98
C LEU A 190 -27.68 -0.60 -4.49
N LEU A 191 -26.80 -0.15 -5.39
CA LEU A 191 -25.69 0.75 -5.09
C LEU A 191 -26.10 2.23 -5.03
N GLN A 192 -27.33 2.56 -5.42
CA GLN A 192 -27.83 3.94 -5.56
C GLN A 192 -26.95 4.78 -6.48
N LYS A 193 -26.55 4.20 -7.62
CA LYS A 193 -25.67 4.84 -8.61
C LYS A 193 -26.26 4.73 -10.01
N PRO A 194 -26.02 5.71 -10.89
CA PRO A 194 -26.42 5.60 -12.28
C PRO A 194 -25.64 4.47 -12.97
N GLU A 195 -26.31 3.72 -13.82
CA GLU A 195 -25.72 2.56 -14.51
C GLU A 195 -24.43 2.93 -15.26
N GLN A 196 -24.34 4.14 -15.81
CA GLN A 196 -23.13 4.58 -16.53
C GLN A 196 -21.88 4.64 -15.65
N GLU A 197 -22.02 4.85 -14.34
CA GLU A 197 -20.91 4.85 -13.37
C GLU A 197 -20.40 3.45 -13.04
N LEU A 198 -21.17 2.40 -13.34
CA LEU A 198 -20.74 1.01 -13.16
C LEU A 198 -19.83 0.53 -14.28
N PHE A 199 -19.47 1.39 -15.23
CA PHE A 199 -18.64 1.01 -16.35
C PHE A 199 -17.47 1.98 -16.53
N LYS A 200 -16.31 1.41 -16.79
CA LYS A 200 -15.09 2.13 -17.14
C LYS A 200 -14.65 1.80 -18.56
N MET A 201 -13.91 2.72 -19.15
CA MET A 201 -13.33 2.59 -20.47
C MET A 201 -11.94 1.96 -20.36
N PHE A 202 -11.68 0.90 -21.11
CA PHE A 202 -10.38 0.22 -21.13
C PHE A 202 -9.84 0.11 -22.55
N CYS A 203 -8.52 0.21 -22.69
CA CYS A 203 -7.86 -0.06 -23.95
C CYS A 203 -7.84 -1.56 -24.26
N ASN A 204 -8.28 -1.94 -25.46
CA ASN A 204 -8.26 -3.35 -25.88
C ASN A 204 -6.83 -3.90 -26.10
N ASN A 205 -5.86 -3.02 -26.34
CA ASN A 205 -4.48 -3.42 -26.62
C ASN A 205 -3.63 -3.61 -25.34
N CYS A 206 -3.85 -2.78 -24.32
CA CYS A 206 -3.02 -2.81 -23.10
C CYS A 206 -3.82 -2.77 -21.79
N SER A 207 -5.14 -2.97 -21.85
CA SER A 207 -6.07 -3.02 -20.71
C SER A 207 -5.98 -1.83 -19.76
N THR A 208 -5.37 -0.72 -20.20
CA THR A 208 -5.22 0.47 -19.37
C THR A 208 -6.55 1.21 -19.31
N HIS A 209 -6.97 1.55 -18.09
CA HIS A 209 -8.14 2.39 -17.86
C HIS A 209 -7.94 3.77 -18.50
N VAL A 210 -8.91 4.20 -19.30
CA VAL A 210 -8.90 5.46 -20.03
C VAL A 210 -9.92 6.40 -19.42
N LYS A 211 -9.43 7.40 -18.69
CA LYS A 211 -10.27 8.48 -18.14
C LYS A 211 -10.84 9.30 -19.32
N GLN A 212 -12.15 9.34 -19.51
CA GLN A 212 -12.82 10.27 -20.45
C GLN A 212 -12.49 11.73 -20.04
N LYS A 213 -12.27 12.78 -20.84
CA LYS A 213 -12.12 13.12 -22.28
C LYS A 213 -11.20 14.38 -22.31
N ASN A 214 -10.44 14.63 -23.39
CA ASN A 214 -10.14 16.01 -23.82
C ASN A 214 -11.21 16.39 -24.87
N THR A 215 -12.00 17.42 -24.60
CA THR A 215 -12.94 17.98 -25.58
C THR A 215 -12.20 18.98 -26.46
N VAL A 216 -11.99 18.63 -27.74
CA VAL A 216 -11.42 19.57 -28.70
C VAL A 216 -12.54 20.44 -29.27
N THR A 217 -12.48 21.73 -28.98
CA THR A 217 -13.41 22.72 -29.53
C THR A 217 -12.79 23.38 -30.76
N THR A 218 -13.54 23.48 -31.85
CA THR A 218 -13.11 24.22 -33.04
C THR A 218 -13.54 25.68 -32.93
N PHE A 219 -12.60 26.60 -33.07
CA PHE A 219 -12.83 28.03 -33.15
C PHE A 219 -12.64 28.48 -34.59
N VAL A 220 -13.49 29.40 -35.07
CA VAL A 220 -13.33 30.06 -36.37
C VAL A 220 -13.24 31.56 -36.18
N CYS A 221 -12.32 32.21 -36.88
CA CYS A 221 -12.27 33.65 -36.92
C CYS A 221 -13.20 34.19 -38.02
N GLU A 222 -14.27 34.89 -37.66
CA GLU A 222 -15.25 35.45 -38.61
C GLU A 222 -14.68 36.50 -39.59
N TYR A 223 -13.44 36.97 -39.37
CA TYR A 223 -12.81 38.02 -40.16
C TYR A 223 -11.74 37.51 -41.14
N CYS A 224 -11.20 36.32 -40.90
CA CYS A 224 -10.14 35.77 -41.76
C CYS A 224 -10.32 34.29 -42.06
N ASP A 225 -11.45 33.71 -41.64
CA ASP A 225 -11.85 32.31 -41.82
C ASP A 225 -10.85 31.26 -41.34
N ILE A 226 -9.85 31.67 -40.55
CA ILE A 226 -8.90 30.75 -39.92
C ILE A 226 -9.63 29.92 -38.88
N GLN A 227 -9.43 28.60 -38.95
CA GLN A 227 -9.93 27.64 -37.98
C GLN A 227 -8.80 27.13 -37.10
N THR A 228 -9.03 27.12 -35.79
CA THR A 228 -8.07 26.63 -34.80
C THR A 228 -8.77 25.68 -33.83
N LYS A 229 -8.14 24.54 -33.53
CA LYS A 229 -8.62 23.56 -32.56
C LYS A 229 -7.93 23.79 -31.21
N ASN A 230 -8.69 23.83 -30.11
CA ASN A 230 -8.14 24.01 -28.76
C ASN A 230 -8.76 23.00 -27.77
N GLU A 231 -7.96 22.56 -26.78
CA GLU A 231 -8.30 21.54 -25.78
C GLU A 231 -8.59 22.11 -24.37
N THR A 232 -8.14 23.33 -24.05
CA THR A 232 -8.06 23.86 -22.68
C THR A 232 -8.69 25.25 -22.46
N GLU A 233 -8.78 26.09 -23.50
CA GLU A 233 -9.26 27.48 -23.37
C GLU A 233 -10.69 27.67 -23.89
N ASP A 234 -11.52 28.38 -23.11
CA ASP A 234 -12.90 28.70 -23.45
C ASP A 234 -13.02 29.75 -24.57
N PHE A 235 -11.95 30.53 -24.79
CA PHE A 235 -11.89 31.62 -25.76
C PHE A 235 -10.52 31.60 -26.43
N LEU A 236 -10.47 31.86 -27.74
CA LEU A 236 -9.23 31.91 -28.49
C LEU A 236 -9.09 33.25 -29.23
N GLN A 237 -7.88 33.80 -29.27
CA GLN A 237 -7.57 34.95 -30.09
C GLN A 237 -6.91 34.49 -31.39
N CYS A 238 -7.42 34.96 -32.53
CA CYS A 238 -6.86 34.61 -33.83
C CYS A 238 -5.42 35.12 -33.95
N GLU A 239 -4.50 34.24 -34.35
CA GLU A 239 -3.08 34.57 -34.48
C GLU A 239 -2.82 35.69 -35.50
N LYS A 240 -3.64 35.74 -36.57
CA LYS A 240 -3.48 36.68 -37.69
C LYS A 240 -4.07 38.05 -37.40
N CYS A 241 -5.31 38.11 -36.93
CA CYS A 241 -6.02 39.38 -36.76
C CYS A 241 -6.12 39.84 -35.31
N LYS A 242 -5.62 39.05 -34.35
CA LYS A 242 -5.63 39.34 -32.92
C LYS A 242 -7.04 39.65 -32.37
N ARG A 243 -8.10 39.11 -32.99
CA ARG A 243 -9.49 39.24 -32.54
C ARG A 243 -9.99 37.93 -31.96
N LEU A 244 -10.99 38.01 -31.08
CA LEU A 244 -11.62 36.84 -30.49
C LEU A 244 -12.27 35.97 -31.58
N MET A 245 -12.06 34.66 -31.49
CA MET A 245 -12.62 33.68 -32.42
C MET A 245 -13.97 33.17 -31.91
N LYS A 246 -14.87 32.83 -32.84
CA LYS A 246 -16.17 32.25 -32.56
C LYS A 246 -16.09 30.75 -32.40
N ARG A 247 -16.72 30.24 -31.35
CA ARG A 247 -16.81 28.81 -31.08
C ARG A 247 -17.78 28.13 -32.07
N LEU A 248 -17.29 27.15 -32.83
CA LEU A 248 -18.13 26.23 -33.60
C LEU A 248 -18.42 24.99 -32.73
N GLN A 249 -19.69 24.56 -32.69
CA GLN A 249 -20.15 23.45 -31.84
C GLN A 249 -19.64 22.05 -32.26
N LYS A 250 -18.61 21.95 -33.11
CA LYS A 250 -18.02 20.66 -33.48
C LYS A 250 -17.03 20.22 -32.39
N ILE A 251 -17.55 19.44 -31.45
CA ILE A 251 -16.77 18.81 -30.38
C ILE A 251 -16.28 17.45 -30.90
N GLU A 252 -15.00 17.36 -31.23
CA GLU A 252 -14.38 16.07 -31.58
C GLU A 252 -13.77 15.47 -30.32
N THR A 253 -14.26 14.30 -29.90
CA THR A 253 -13.65 13.54 -28.81
C THR A 253 -12.71 12.49 -29.39
N LYS A 254 -11.42 12.81 -29.45
CA LYS A 254 -10.38 11.79 -29.65
C LYS A 254 -10.10 11.13 -28.31
N VAL A 255 -10.57 9.90 -28.15
CA VAL A 255 -10.22 9.07 -26.99
C VAL A 255 -9.15 8.10 -27.44
N GLN A 256 -7.93 8.25 -26.92
CA GLN A 256 -6.81 7.35 -27.17
C GLN A 256 -6.25 6.86 -25.84
N CYS A 257 -5.70 5.66 -25.85
CA CYS A 257 -5.01 5.14 -24.68
C CYS A 257 -3.76 5.99 -24.38
N SER A 258 -3.64 6.48 -23.14
CA SER A 258 -2.47 7.24 -22.68
C SER A 258 -1.14 6.46 -22.74
N ARG A 259 -1.21 5.11 -22.74
CA ARG A 259 -0.04 4.23 -22.72
C ARG A 259 0.43 3.80 -24.10
N CYS A 260 -0.48 3.32 -24.94
CA CYS A 260 -0.13 2.75 -26.26
C CYS A 260 -0.70 3.54 -27.44
N SER A 261 -1.34 4.68 -27.18
CA SER A 261 -1.99 5.55 -28.19
C SER A 261 -3.05 4.87 -29.05
N SER A 262 -3.43 3.63 -28.73
CA SER A 262 -4.48 2.90 -29.44
C SER A 262 -5.84 3.58 -29.26
N ALA A 263 -6.58 3.70 -30.37
CA ALA A 263 -7.97 4.13 -30.38
C ALA A 263 -8.96 2.98 -30.15
N SER A 264 -8.48 1.73 -30.05
CA SER A 264 -9.32 0.56 -29.79
C SER A 264 -9.64 0.47 -28.31
N LEU A 265 -10.86 0.87 -27.94
CA LEU A 265 -11.34 0.97 -26.58
C LEU A 265 -12.64 0.18 -26.42
N SER A 266 -12.83 -0.47 -25.27
CA SER A 266 -14.08 -1.12 -24.87
C SER A 266 -14.57 -0.56 -23.54
N LYS A 267 -15.89 -0.43 -23.41
CA LYS A 267 -16.56 -0.14 -22.15
C LYS A 267 -16.73 -1.48 -21.41
N ARG A 268 -16.19 -1.60 -20.20
CA ARG A 268 -16.26 -2.81 -19.35
C ARG A 268 -16.87 -2.44 -18.01
N PHE A 269 -17.57 -3.39 -17.39
CA PHE A 269 -18.10 -3.21 -16.04
C PHE A 269 -16.93 -2.98 -15.07
N ASP A 270 -17.04 -1.97 -14.23
CA ASP A 270 -16.07 -1.62 -13.21
C ASP A 270 -16.29 -2.51 -11.99
N ILE A 271 -15.62 -3.66 -11.97
CA ILE A 271 -15.75 -4.62 -10.87
C ILE A 271 -15.32 -3.98 -9.54
N ALA A 272 -14.36 -3.05 -9.56
CA ALA A 272 -13.97 -2.29 -8.37
C ALA A 272 -15.09 -1.40 -7.78
N ALA A 273 -16.19 -1.17 -8.50
CA ALA A 273 -17.37 -0.49 -7.95
C ALA A 273 -18.17 -1.38 -6.99
N LEU A 274 -18.11 -2.71 -7.19
CA LEU A 274 -18.72 -3.74 -6.35
C LEU A 274 -17.76 -4.27 -5.28
N LEU A 275 -16.50 -4.39 -5.68
CA LEU A 275 -15.49 -5.20 -5.05
C LEU A 275 -14.45 -4.29 -4.37
N ASP A 276 -14.60 -4.11 -3.06
CA ASP A 276 -13.53 -3.59 -2.20
C ASP A 276 -12.73 -4.79 -1.69
N ILE A 277 -11.88 -5.41 -2.53
CA ILE A 277 -10.84 -6.26 -1.94
C ILE A 277 -9.79 -5.32 -1.37
N ASP A 278 -9.64 -5.32 -0.05
CA ASP A 278 -8.57 -4.63 0.69
C ASP A 278 -7.15 -5.18 0.39
N THR A 279 -6.95 -5.77 -0.80
CA THR A 279 -5.66 -6.15 -1.41
C THR A 279 -4.59 -5.07 -1.31
N VAL A 280 -5.01 -3.80 -1.38
CA VAL A 280 -4.16 -2.61 -1.34
C VAL A 280 -3.70 -2.28 0.10
N LEU A 281 -4.33 -2.87 1.13
CA LEU A 281 -4.07 -2.59 2.55
C LEU A 281 -3.23 -3.67 3.26
N ILE A 282 -2.79 -4.73 2.57
CA ILE A 282 -1.81 -5.66 3.14
C ILE A 282 -0.51 -4.87 3.36
N SER A 283 -0.28 -4.47 4.60
CA SER A 283 0.84 -3.66 5.05
C SER A 283 1.50 -4.33 6.24
N SER A 284 2.74 -3.96 6.53
CA SER A 284 3.41 -4.38 7.77
C SER A 284 2.48 -4.22 8.99
N ARG A 285 2.33 -5.29 9.77
CA ARG A 285 1.49 -5.41 10.97
C ARG A 285 0.00 -5.14 10.75
N HIS A 286 -0.50 -5.44 9.54
CA HIS A 286 -1.94 -5.48 9.23
C HIS A 286 -2.63 -6.54 10.10
N LEU A 287 -3.85 -6.22 10.53
CA LEU A 287 -4.62 -7.03 11.47
C LEU A 287 -5.94 -7.48 10.85
N TYR A 288 -6.30 -8.74 11.06
CA TYR A 288 -7.64 -9.24 10.75
C TYR A 288 -8.32 -9.75 12.03
N ARG A 289 -9.66 -9.70 12.05
CA ARG A 289 -10.47 -10.15 13.19
C ARG A 289 -10.35 -11.66 13.39
N MET A 290 -10.11 -12.13 14.61
CA MET A 290 -9.94 -13.57 14.91
C MET A 290 -11.22 -14.37 14.67
N ALA A 291 -11.08 -15.67 14.40
CA ALA A 291 -12.23 -16.58 14.47
C ALA A 291 -12.92 -16.46 15.84
N PHE A 292 -14.25 -16.53 15.86
CA PHE A 292 -15.14 -16.31 17.00
C PHE A 292 -15.05 -14.94 17.69
N SER A 293 -14.26 -13.99 17.21
CA SER A 293 -14.32 -12.63 17.74
C SER A 293 -15.62 -11.95 17.31
N LEU A 294 -16.26 -11.22 18.22
CA LEU A 294 -17.44 -10.41 17.95
C LEU A 294 -17.11 -9.20 17.05
N HIS A 295 -18.11 -8.70 16.35
CA HIS A 295 -18.08 -7.46 15.58
C HIS A 295 -18.99 -6.41 16.24
N GLU A 296 -18.43 -5.24 16.53
CA GLU A 296 -19.04 -4.21 17.37
C GLU A 296 -20.37 -3.67 16.84
N LYS A 297 -20.48 -3.54 15.51
CA LYS A 297 -21.63 -2.89 14.88
C LYS A 297 -22.77 -3.87 14.61
N SER A 298 -22.47 -5.07 14.14
CA SER A 298 -23.48 -6.07 13.79
C SER A 298 -23.89 -6.93 14.98
N GLY A 299 -23.01 -7.06 15.99
CA GLY A 299 -23.19 -7.98 17.10
C GLY A 299 -22.99 -9.47 16.75
N LEU A 300 -22.61 -9.77 15.51
CA LEU A 300 -22.30 -11.12 15.05
C LEU A 300 -20.82 -11.45 15.35
N PHE A 301 -20.48 -12.74 15.42
CA PHE A 301 -19.09 -13.18 15.56
C PHE A 301 -18.51 -13.68 14.23
N SER A 302 -17.19 -13.60 14.06
CA SER A 302 -16.52 -14.18 12.90
C SER A 302 -16.61 -15.70 12.94
N LEU A 303 -17.32 -16.32 12.01
CA LEU A 303 -17.60 -17.76 12.04
C LEU A 303 -16.80 -18.49 10.96
N PRO A 304 -15.86 -19.38 11.30
CA PRO A 304 -15.28 -20.33 10.35
C PRO A 304 -16.37 -21.19 9.68
N ILE A 305 -16.30 -21.33 8.37
CA ILE A 305 -17.28 -22.09 7.57
C ILE A 305 -16.57 -23.00 6.56
N ASP A 306 -17.30 -23.96 6.03
CA ASP A 306 -16.83 -24.77 4.91
C ASP A 306 -16.62 -23.87 3.67
N PRO A 307 -15.41 -23.82 3.09
CA PRO A 307 -15.14 -23.08 1.85
C PRO A 307 -16.07 -23.45 0.69
N GLU A 308 -16.59 -24.67 0.64
CA GLU A 308 -17.52 -25.12 -0.41
C GLU A 308 -18.95 -24.62 -0.22
N LYS A 309 -19.33 -24.23 1.01
CA LYS A 309 -20.71 -23.85 1.37
C LYS A 309 -20.91 -22.36 1.59
N VAL A 310 -20.00 -21.53 1.08
CA VAL A 310 -20.07 -20.06 1.24
C VAL A 310 -21.37 -19.48 0.69
N LEU A 311 -21.89 -20.02 -0.42
CA LEU A 311 -23.15 -19.55 -1.02
C LEU A 311 -24.38 -19.83 -0.15
N GLU A 312 -24.33 -20.88 0.67
CA GLU A 312 -25.42 -21.33 1.57
C GLU A 312 -25.41 -20.60 2.92
N PHE A 313 -24.38 -19.81 3.21
CA PHE A 313 -24.18 -19.19 4.52
C PHE A 313 -25.23 -18.12 4.85
N ASN A 314 -25.80 -18.20 6.05
CA ASN A 314 -26.75 -17.24 6.60
C ASN A 314 -26.14 -16.47 7.79
N LYS A 315 -26.41 -15.16 7.88
CA LYS A 315 -25.77 -14.31 8.92
C LYS A 315 -26.28 -14.63 10.31
N GLU A 316 -27.50 -15.14 10.41
CA GLU A 316 -28.17 -15.55 11.63
C GLU A 316 -27.41 -16.68 12.34
N ASP A 317 -26.66 -17.48 11.58
CA ASP A 317 -25.77 -18.51 12.13
C ASP A 317 -24.69 -17.88 13.00
N ALA A 318 -24.17 -16.71 12.63
CA ALA A 318 -23.12 -16.01 13.37
C ALA A 318 -23.63 -15.22 14.60
N THR A 319 -24.83 -15.51 15.11
CA THR A 319 -25.38 -14.84 16.30
C THR A 319 -24.92 -15.53 17.59
N PRO A 320 -24.56 -14.79 18.66
CA PRO A 320 -24.11 -15.37 19.93
C PRO A 320 -25.07 -16.39 20.56
N GLN A 321 -26.36 -16.34 20.20
CA GLN A 321 -27.39 -17.28 20.65
C GLN A 321 -27.22 -18.68 20.03
N ASN A 322 -26.71 -18.77 18.80
CA ASN A 322 -26.59 -20.03 18.05
C ASN A 322 -25.27 -20.77 18.29
N ILE A 323 -24.40 -20.23 19.14
CA ILE A 323 -23.01 -20.68 19.29
C ILE A 323 -22.86 -22.15 19.68
N GLN A 324 -23.74 -22.67 20.53
CA GLN A 324 -23.67 -24.07 21.00
C GLN A 324 -23.95 -25.10 19.90
N ASN A 325 -24.78 -24.74 18.92
CA ASN A 325 -25.09 -25.62 17.79
C ASN A 325 -23.94 -25.63 16.78
N ILE A 326 -23.18 -24.53 16.73
CA ILE A 326 -22.16 -24.27 15.71
C ILE A 326 -20.78 -24.73 16.13
N ILE A 327 -20.44 -24.70 17.42
CA ILE A 327 -19.16 -25.22 17.92
C ILE A 327 -19.01 -26.74 17.66
N LYS A 328 -20.12 -27.46 17.49
CA LYS A 328 -20.11 -28.86 17.02
C LYS A 328 -19.57 -28.98 15.59
N ILE A 329 -19.65 -27.92 14.80
CA ILE A 329 -19.15 -27.81 13.44
C ILE A 329 -17.66 -27.44 13.52
N LYS A 330 -16.80 -28.40 13.21
CA LYS A 330 -15.34 -28.33 13.43
C LYS A 330 -14.57 -27.57 12.33
N HIS A 331 -15.13 -26.52 11.74
CA HIS A 331 -14.38 -25.75 10.74
C HIS A 331 -13.36 -24.84 11.44
N GLN A 332 -12.14 -24.83 10.93
CA GLN A 332 -11.03 -24.04 11.47
C GLN A 332 -10.53 -23.07 10.41
N PHE A 333 -10.21 -21.85 10.83
CA PHE A 333 -9.60 -20.84 9.97
C PHE A 333 -8.08 -20.87 10.14
N LEU A 334 -7.34 -20.99 9.03
CA LEU A 334 -5.88 -21.13 8.99
C LEU A 334 -5.35 -22.33 9.80
N ASN A 335 -5.98 -23.49 9.66
CA ASN A 335 -5.49 -24.73 10.30
C ASN A 335 -4.16 -25.16 9.68
N LYS A 336 -3.15 -25.35 10.52
CA LYS A 336 -1.78 -25.73 10.13
C LYS A 336 -1.52 -27.23 10.13
N LYS A 337 -2.40 -28.04 10.73
CA LYS A 337 -2.12 -29.46 11.03
C LYS A 337 -2.03 -30.33 9.77
N ASP A 338 -2.88 -30.07 8.79
CA ASP A 338 -3.06 -30.93 7.60
C ASP A 338 -2.59 -30.25 6.31
N VAL A 339 -1.71 -29.25 6.42
CA VAL A 339 -1.24 -28.46 5.28
C VAL A 339 -0.17 -29.23 4.50
N LYS A 340 -0.39 -29.40 3.19
CA LYS A 340 0.63 -29.94 2.29
C LYS A 340 1.66 -28.87 2.02
N LYS A 341 2.92 -29.15 2.36
CA LYS A 341 4.03 -28.25 2.06
C LYS A 341 4.15 -28.03 0.56
N ASP A 342 4.44 -26.79 0.17
CA ASP A 342 4.69 -26.38 -1.22
C ASP A 342 3.48 -26.49 -2.17
N GLU A 343 2.26 -26.74 -1.67
CA GLU A 343 1.06 -26.79 -2.53
C GLU A 343 0.70 -25.44 -3.14
N ALA A 344 1.11 -24.32 -2.52
CA ALA A 344 0.86 -22.98 -3.03
C ALA A 344 1.96 -22.46 -4.00
N ARG A 345 2.90 -23.32 -4.42
CA ARG A 345 4.00 -22.94 -5.33
C ARG A 345 3.52 -22.36 -6.65
N GLU A 346 2.52 -23.00 -7.25
CA GLU A 346 1.98 -22.58 -8.54
C GLU A 346 1.26 -21.23 -8.43
N LEU A 347 0.51 -21.02 -7.34
CA LEU A 347 -0.16 -19.76 -7.07
C LEU A 347 0.83 -18.60 -6.96
N ILE A 348 1.90 -18.76 -6.15
CA ILE A 348 2.89 -17.69 -6.00
C ILE A 348 3.71 -17.47 -7.28
N LEU A 349 4.01 -18.53 -8.05
CA LEU A 349 4.69 -18.42 -9.33
C LEU A 349 3.87 -17.58 -10.32
N GLN A 350 2.61 -17.96 -10.56
CA GLN A 350 1.73 -17.24 -11.48
C GLN A 350 1.44 -15.81 -11.00
N ALA A 351 1.38 -15.58 -9.69
CA ALA A 351 1.18 -14.24 -9.14
C ALA A 351 2.37 -13.29 -9.39
N PHE A 352 3.61 -13.80 -9.36
CA PHE A 352 4.80 -13.00 -9.66
C PHE A 352 5.02 -12.80 -11.16
N ASP A 353 4.64 -13.78 -11.99
CA ASP A 353 4.66 -13.66 -13.46
C ASP A 353 3.52 -12.77 -13.98
N PHE A 354 2.47 -12.57 -13.18
CA PHE A 354 1.37 -11.68 -13.49
C PHE A 354 1.81 -10.21 -13.46
N HIS A 355 1.58 -9.54 -14.58
CA HIS A 355 1.86 -8.11 -14.74
C HIS A 355 0.54 -7.32 -14.55
N PRO A 356 0.35 -6.68 -13.39
CA PRO A 356 -0.89 -5.94 -13.12
C PRO A 356 -1.03 -4.74 -14.07
N ILE A 357 -2.24 -4.21 -14.16
CA ILE A 357 -2.48 -2.98 -14.92
C ILE A 357 -1.72 -1.80 -14.29
N PHE A 358 -1.37 -0.81 -15.11
CA PHE A 358 -0.48 0.30 -14.73
C PHE A 358 -0.91 1.04 -13.45
N GLU A 359 -2.21 1.25 -13.25
CA GLU A 359 -2.72 1.93 -12.03
C GLU A 359 -2.43 1.12 -10.76
N GLU A 360 -2.56 -0.21 -10.81
CA GLU A 360 -2.26 -1.10 -9.68
C GLU A 360 -0.75 -1.18 -9.43
N GLU A 361 0.05 -1.20 -10.49
CA GLU A 361 1.52 -1.15 -10.39
C GLU A 361 2.02 0.15 -9.75
N ASP A 362 1.43 1.30 -10.10
CA ASP A 362 1.71 2.59 -9.49
C ASP A 362 1.27 2.64 -8.01
N ILE A 363 0.17 1.97 -7.65
CA ILE A 363 -0.27 1.83 -6.26
C ILE A 363 0.74 1.00 -5.47
N LEU A 364 1.17 -0.15 -5.98
CA LEU A 364 2.20 -0.98 -5.34
C LEU A 364 3.48 -0.17 -5.07
N LYS A 365 4.00 0.54 -6.08
CA LYS A 365 5.19 1.40 -5.95
C LYS A 365 5.02 2.49 -4.89
N LYS A 366 3.83 3.10 -4.79
CA LYS A 366 3.54 4.11 -3.76
C LYS A 366 3.42 3.51 -2.36
N LEU A 367 2.94 2.27 -2.24
CA LEU A 367 2.85 1.57 -0.96
C LEU A 367 4.23 1.14 -0.46
N GLU A 368 5.09 0.63 -1.36
CA GLU A 368 6.49 0.35 -1.06
C GLU A 368 7.23 1.59 -0.52
N GLN A 369 6.95 2.77 -1.08
CA GLN A 369 7.55 4.03 -0.63
C GLN A 369 7.06 4.56 0.73
N LYS A 370 5.92 4.06 1.25
CA LYS A 370 5.35 4.51 2.54
C LYS A 370 5.91 3.75 3.75
N GLU A 371 6.49 2.57 3.58
CA GLU A 371 7.15 1.80 4.64
C GLU A 371 8.54 2.42 4.94
N PHE A 372 8.55 3.61 5.53
CA PHE A 372 9.79 4.32 5.85
C PHE A 372 10.50 3.67 7.04
N SER A 373 11.67 3.09 6.78
CA SER A 373 12.74 2.92 7.76
C SER A 373 13.70 4.10 7.62
N ALA A 374 14.41 4.46 8.70
CA ALA A 374 15.46 5.47 8.62
C ALA A 374 16.44 5.09 7.50
N PRO A 375 16.89 6.06 6.69
CA PRO A 375 17.75 5.78 5.54
C PRO A 375 19.04 5.09 6.00
N GLU A 376 19.51 4.11 5.23
CA GLU A 376 20.77 3.38 5.53
C GLU A 376 21.99 4.31 5.57
N ASN A 377 21.93 5.43 4.85
CA ASN A 377 22.95 6.47 4.85
C ASN A 377 22.37 7.77 5.41
N ALA A 378 23.15 8.45 6.26
CA ALA A 378 22.83 9.76 6.81
C ALA A 378 22.47 10.76 5.69
N ILE A 379 21.33 11.42 5.82
CA ILE A 379 20.96 12.50 4.89
C ILE A 379 21.92 13.67 5.11
N PRO A 380 22.59 14.19 4.07
CA PRO A 380 23.58 15.24 4.24
C PRO A 380 22.91 16.60 4.51
N GLU A 381 23.66 17.51 5.15
CA GLU A 381 23.15 18.77 5.72
C GLU A 381 22.47 19.67 4.67
N GLU A 382 22.90 19.64 3.40
CA GLU A 382 22.33 20.48 2.34
C GLU A 382 20.86 20.15 2.04
N LEU A 383 20.42 18.97 2.48
CA LEU A 383 19.06 18.49 2.28
C LEU A 383 18.16 18.76 3.49
N PHE A 384 18.70 19.39 4.53
CA PHE A 384 17.92 19.72 5.72
C PHE A 384 16.85 20.78 5.42
N PRO A 385 15.75 20.78 6.19
CA PRO A 385 14.72 21.79 6.07
C PRO A 385 15.22 23.17 6.50
N PRO A 386 14.59 24.25 5.98
CA PRO A 386 14.93 25.62 6.36
C PRO A 386 15.02 25.83 7.87
N CYS A 387 14.09 25.28 8.65
CA CYS A 387 14.08 25.46 10.10
C CYS A 387 15.29 24.86 10.82
N MET A 388 15.85 23.76 10.31
CA MET A 388 17.06 23.16 10.89
C MET A 388 18.30 23.97 10.47
N LEU A 389 18.37 24.35 9.19
CA LEU A 389 19.46 25.17 8.66
C LEU A 389 19.55 26.54 9.34
N THR A 390 18.41 27.21 9.54
CA THR A 390 18.35 28.49 10.26
C THR A 390 18.84 28.33 11.70
N GLY A 391 18.40 27.29 12.42
CA GLY A 391 18.86 27.06 13.79
C GLY A 391 20.34 26.70 13.88
N LEU A 392 20.90 26.01 12.87
CA LEU A 392 22.32 25.67 12.78
C LEU A 392 23.25 26.89 12.59
N ASN A 393 22.72 28.05 12.21
CA ASN A 393 23.48 29.31 12.15
C ASN A 393 23.75 29.93 13.53
N GLY A 394 23.15 29.38 14.59
CA GLY A 394 23.26 29.86 15.97
C GLY A 394 21.98 30.56 16.44
N MET A 395 21.77 30.57 17.76
CA MET A 395 20.56 31.09 18.39
C MET A 395 20.85 31.82 19.70
N GLU A 396 20.16 32.94 19.94
CA GLU A 396 20.23 33.68 21.21
C GLU A 396 19.47 32.96 22.33
N ASP A 397 18.17 32.71 22.10
CA ASP A 397 17.25 32.02 23.00
C ASP A 397 16.78 30.67 22.43
N GLY A 398 16.21 29.78 23.26
CA GLY A 398 15.62 28.52 22.80
C GLY A 398 16.61 27.38 22.53
N LYS A 399 17.91 27.57 22.74
CA LYS A 399 19.00 26.59 22.47
C LYS A 399 18.72 25.17 22.96
N LYS A 400 18.21 25.00 24.20
CA LYS A 400 17.88 23.66 24.74
C LYS A 400 16.73 22.99 23.99
N ARG A 401 15.71 23.77 23.60
CA ARG A 401 14.55 23.30 22.82
C ARG A 401 15.00 22.90 21.41
N PHE A 402 15.77 23.76 20.75
CA PHE A 402 16.30 23.46 19.43
C PHE A 402 17.24 22.24 19.44
N MET A 403 18.18 22.16 20.39
CA MET A 403 19.06 20.98 20.56
C MET A 403 18.26 19.68 20.69
N PHE A 404 17.17 19.69 21.47
CA PHE A 404 16.29 18.52 21.59
C PHE A 404 15.63 18.14 20.26
N ALA A 405 15.11 19.13 19.53
CA ALA A 405 14.52 18.90 18.21
C ALA A 405 15.56 18.44 17.17
N LEU A 406 16.77 18.99 17.21
CA LEU A 406 17.87 18.69 16.31
C LEU A 406 18.38 17.26 16.52
N ILE A 407 18.61 16.82 17.77
CA ILE A 407 19.01 15.44 18.07
C ILE A 407 17.97 14.45 17.50
N ASN A 408 16.69 14.68 17.78
CA ASN A 408 15.60 13.83 17.31
C ASN A 408 15.51 13.80 15.77
N PHE A 409 15.76 14.94 15.12
CA PHE A 409 15.77 15.05 13.67
C PHE A 409 16.93 14.26 13.07
N LEU A 410 18.17 14.49 13.53
CA LEU A 410 19.38 13.86 13.01
C LEU A 410 19.34 12.34 13.15
N GLU A 411 18.92 11.85 14.32
CA GLU A 411 18.72 10.42 14.55
C GLU A 411 17.67 9.82 13.58
N SER A 412 16.63 10.58 13.27
CA SER A 412 15.57 10.17 12.33
C SER A 412 16.00 10.20 10.87
N VAL A 413 17.07 10.95 10.53
CA VAL A 413 17.61 11.05 9.17
C VAL A 413 18.93 10.28 8.99
N GLY A 414 19.24 9.36 9.91
CA GLY A 414 20.30 8.38 9.74
C GLY A 414 21.69 8.80 10.25
N TRP A 415 21.80 9.89 11.02
CA TRP A 415 23.07 10.28 11.66
C TRP A 415 23.34 9.46 12.91
N ASP A 416 24.59 9.07 13.12
CA ASP A 416 25.03 8.38 14.33
C ASP A 416 25.36 9.34 15.48
N TYR A 417 25.45 8.81 16.72
CA TYR A 417 25.70 9.66 17.89
C TYR A 417 27.03 10.43 17.84
N PRO A 418 28.16 9.85 17.39
CA PRO A 418 29.39 10.61 17.17
C PRO A 418 29.22 11.81 16.23
N GLN A 419 28.56 11.62 15.08
CA GLN A 419 28.30 12.68 14.12
C GLN A 419 27.39 13.77 14.71
N ILE A 420 26.37 13.36 15.47
CA ILE A 420 25.47 14.30 16.16
C ILE A 420 26.24 15.11 17.21
N GLU A 421 27.09 14.47 18.00
CA GLU A 421 27.90 15.13 19.02
C GLU A 421 28.87 16.15 18.42
N GLU A 422 29.54 15.80 17.32
CA GLU A 422 30.40 16.70 16.57
C GLU A 422 29.62 17.93 16.06
N LEU A 423 28.49 17.70 15.38
CA LEU A 423 27.66 18.79 14.85
C LEU A 423 27.13 19.71 15.96
N LEU A 424 26.67 19.14 17.08
CA LEU A 424 26.20 19.92 18.22
C LEU A 424 27.31 20.74 18.87
N THR A 425 28.53 20.21 18.90
CA THR A 425 29.70 20.89 19.47
C THR A 425 30.07 22.10 18.61
N GLU A 426 30.12 21.93 17.28
CA GLU A 426 30.37 23.01 16.34
C GLU A 426 29.24 24.05 16.32
N TRP A 427 27.98 23.60 16.33
CA TRP A 427 26.83 24.49 16.46
C TRP A 427 26.87 25.29 17.76
N ASN A 428 27.26 24.68 18.88
CA ASN A 428 27.30 25.37 20.17
C ASN A 428 28.33 26.51 20.21
N LYS A 429 29.42 26.42 19.44
CA LYS A 429 30.41 27.50 19.28
C LYS A 429 29.87 28.70 18.52
N LYS A 430 28.89 28.50 17.63
CA LYS A 430 28.25 29.57 16.85
C LYS A 430 27.22 30.38 17.67
N ASN A 431 26.81 29.87 18.83
CA ASN A 431 25.84 30.55 19.68
C ASN A 431 26.48 31.73 20.44
N PRO A 432 25.84 32.91 20.51
CA PRO A 432 26.35 34.06 21.27
C PRO A 432 26.68 33.78 22.74
N ALA A 433 25.94 32.83 23.35
CA ALA A 433 26.28 32.24 24.63
C ALA A 433 26.19 30.71 24.54
N SER A 434 27.33 30.04 24.65
CA SER A 434 27.42 28.58 24.56
C SER A 434 26.69 27.89 25.71
N LEU A 435 26.02 26.78 25.42
CA LEU A 435 25.58 25.82 26.43
C LEU A 435 26.79 25.16 27.08
N ARG A 436 26.69 24.82 28.37
CA ARG A 436 27.72 24.02 29.05
C ARG A 436 27.81 22.64 28.41
N GLU A 437 29.01 22.14 28.15
CA GLU A 437 29.25 20.84 27.50
C GLU A 437 28.53 19.68 28.22
N VAL A 438 28.47 19.73 29.55
CA VAL A 438 27.74 18.76 30.38
C VAL A 438 26.25 18.63 30.00
N ILE A 439 25.63 19.71 29.50
CA ILE A 439 24.23 19.70 29.05
C ILE A 439 24.10 18.92 27.73
N ILE A 440 25.04 19.11 26.80
CA ILE A 440 25.05 18.42 25.50
C ILE A 440 25.28 16.93 25.73
N GLY A 441 26.36 16.57 26.44
CA GLY A 441 26.67 15.17 26.77
C GLY A 441 25.58 14.51 27.63
N GLY A 442 24.95 15.26 28.54
CA GLY A 442 23.83 14.77 29.34
C GLY A 442 22.60 14.43 28.51
N GLN A 443 22.24 15.27 27.54
CA GLN A 443 21.11 15.03 26.65
C GLN A 443 21.38 13.89 25.66
N LEU A 444 22.59 13.79 25.12
CA LEU A 444 22.99 12.66 24.27
C LEU A 444 22.97 11.33 25.02
N ARG A 445 23.51 11.28 26.24
CA ARG A 445 23.42 10.08 27.10
C ARG A 445 21.98 9.70 27.41
N TYR A 446 21.18 10.67 27.85
CA TYR A 446 19.75 10.45 28.11
C TYR A 446 19.06 9.88 26.87
N ARG A 447 19.34 10.43 25.67
CA ARG A 447 18.78 9.92 24.42
C ARG A 447 19.28 8.54 24.03
N LYS A 448 20.57 8.28 24.18
CA LYS A 448 21.20 6.97 23.92
C LYS A 448 20.64 5.87 24.84
N GLU A 449 20.26 6.23 26.06
CA GLU A 449 19.61 5.32 27.02
C GLU A 449 18.11 5.10 26.74
N GLN A 450 17.45 6.01 26.01
CA GLN A 450 16.06 5.83 25.60
C GLN A 450 15.96 4.84 24.44
N LYS A 451 15.33 3.68 24.66
CA LYS A 451 15.04 2.68 23.61
C LYS A 451 14.05 3.16 22.54
N LYS A 452 13.37 4.30 22.75
CA LYS A 452 12.35 4.84 21.84
C LYS A 452 12.96 5.98 21.02
N LYS A 453 13.08 5.78 19.70
CA LYS A 453 13.30 6.88 18.77
C LYS A 453 12.13 7.84 18.84
N ILE A 454 12.41 9.12 19.05
CA ILE A 454 11.40 10.17 19.16
C ILE A 454 11.51 11.03 17.92
N LEU A 455 10.43 11.16 17.17
CA LEU A 455 10.38 12.09 16.04
C LEU A 455 10.52 13.53 16.55
N PRO A 456 11.14 14.42 15.76
CA PRO A 456 11.11 15.84 16.07
C PRO A 456 9.66 16.36 16.01
N GLN A 457 9.43 17.48 16.68
CA GLN A 457 8.10 18.08 16.79
C GLN A 457 7.52 18.45 15.41
N SER A 458 6.20 18.63 15.35
CA SER A 458 5.50 19.11 14.16
C SER A 458 5.87 20.56 13.82
N CYS A 459 5.85 20.92 12.54
CA CYS A 459 6.34 22.21 12.04
C CYS A 459 5.56 23.44 12.52
N ARG A 460 4.23 23.33 12.74
CA ARG A 460 3.30 24.48 12.79
C ARG A 460 3.20 25.27 14.11
N GLN A 461 3.86 24.87 15.18
CA GLN A 461 3.79 25.64 16.45
C GLN A 461 5.16 25.67 17.11
N TYR A 462 5.80 24.50 17.22
CA TYR A 462 7.07 24.38 17.91
C TYR A 462 8.21 25.23 17.30
N TYR A 463 8.34 25.24 15.98
CA TYR A 463 9.42 25.98 15.29
C TYR A 463 9.05 27.44 15.03
N GLU A 464 7.76 27.76 15.02
CA GLU A 464 7.27 29.13 14.96
C GLU A 464 7.57 29.86 16.27
N ASP A 465 7.31 29.23 17.41
CA ASP A 465 7.64 29.74 18.75
C ASP A 465 9.15 29.93 18.98
N LEU A 466 9.98 29.18 18.24
CA LEU A 466 11.43 29.31 18.25
C LEU A 466 11.97 30.32 17.22
N GLN A 467 11.09 30.94 16.44
CA GLN A 467 11.44 31.86 15.35
C GLN A 467 12.35 31.22 14.28
N LEU A 468 12.21 29.91 14.06
CA LEU A 468 12.99 29.15 13.08
C LEU A 468 12.19 28.84 11.80
N CYS A 469 10.87 29.06 11.81
CA CYS A 469 10.01 28.68 10.70
C CYS A 469 10.08 29.70 9.55
N HIS A 470 10.89 29.39 8.54
CA HIS A 470 10.93 30.10 7.26
C HIS A 470 10.53 29.14 6.12
N PRO A 471 9.22 28.92 5.90
CA PRO A 471 8.74 27.85 5.03
C PRO A 471 9.01 28.13 3.54
N ASP A 472 9.44 27.11 2.81
CA ASP A 472 9.49 27.11 1.35
C ASP A 472 8.28 26.35 0.74
N ASN A 473 8.29 26.16 -0.58
CA ASN A 473 7.23 25.44 -1.29
C ASN A 473 7.09 23.96 -0.87
N LEU A 474 8.17 23.32 -0.39
CA LEU A 474 8.15 21.93 0.08
C LEU A 474 7.60 21.84 1.51
N CYS A 475 7.85 22.86 2.35
CA CYS A 475 7.33 22.96 3.72
C CYS A 475 5.79 22.91 3.78
N GLN A 476 5.09 23.41 2.76
CA GLN A 476 3.62 23.36 2.70
C GLN A 476 3.05 21.94 2.60
N LYS A 477 3.86 20.96 2.18
CA LYS A 477 3.41 19.59 1.88
C LYS A 477 3.77 18.58 2.97
N ILE A 478 4.36 19.01 4.08
CA ILE A 478 4.92 18.14 5.12
C ILE A 478 4.32 18.45 6.50
N LYS A 479 4.39 17.48 7.40
CA LYS A 479 3.93 17.61 8.80
C LYS A 479 5.09 17.85 9.77
N ASN A 480 6.28 17.32 9.47
CA ASN A 480 7.46 17.45 10.32
C ASN A 480 8.76 17.58 9.49
N PRO A 481 9.87 18.01 10.11
CA PRO A 481 11.16 18.21 9.44
C PRO A 481 11.76 16.95 8.78
N VAL A 482 11.54 15.76 9.34
CA VAL A 482 12.07 14.50 8.77
C VAL A 482 11.48 14.24 7.39
N GLN A 483 10.18 14.51 7.22
CA GLN A 483 9.50 14.36 5.94
C GLN A 483 10.07 15.30 4.87
N TYR A 484 10.54 16.49 5.26
CA TYR A 484 11.21 17.41 4.34
C TYR A 484 12.47 16.76 3.78
N ALA A 485 13.40 16.40 4.67
CA ALA A 485 14.73 15.92 4.32
C ALA A 485 14.64 14.64 3.49
N THR A 486 13.76 13.74 3.91
CA THR A 486 13.47 12.48 3.20
C THR A 486 12.95 12.74 1.78
N ARG A 487 11.97 13.65 1.61
CA ARG A 487 11.42 13.97 0.28
C ARG A 487 12.44 14.65 -0.61
N LYS A 488 13.25 15.55 -0.06
CA LYS A 488 14.29 16.26 -0.81
C LYS A 488 15.38 15.28 -1.28
N ALA A 489 15.82 14.37 -0.42
CA ALA A 489 16.74 13.28 -0.76
C ALA A 489 16.17 12.35 -1.84
N PHE A 490 14.91 11.95 -1.72
CA PHE A 490 14.22 11.12 -2.70
C PHE A 490 14.15 11.80 -4.09
N ILE A 491 13.78 13.07 -4.15
CA ILE A 491 13.72 13.83 -5.42
C ILE A 491 15.10 13.91 -6.08
N LEU A 492 16.17 14.07 -5.30
CA LEU A 492 17.53 14.13 -5.82
C LEU A 492 18.02 12.77 -6.33
N ASN A 493 17.71 11.68 -5.63
CA ASN A 493 18.05 10.33 -6.11
C ASN A 493 17.33 10.03 -7.43
N ILE A 494 16.05 10.39 -7.54
CA ILE A 494 15.32 10.29 -8.81
C ILE A 494 16.01 11.10 -9.91
N ARG A 495 16.40 12.36 -9.64
CA ARG A 495 17.10 13.18 -10.63
C ARG A 495 18.44 12.57 -11.05
N LYS A 496 19.23 12.04 -10.10
CA LYS A 496 20.48 11.33 -10.40
C LYS A 496 20.24 10.11 -11.28
N GLU A 497 19.23 9.30 -10.99
CA GLU A 497 18.86 8.14 -11.82
C GLU A 497 18.43 8.55 -13.24
N TYR A 498 17.66 9.64 -13.38
CA TYR A 498 17.30 10.18 -14.69
C TYR A 498 18.50 10.73 -15.45
N GLU A 499 19.40 11.45 -14.78
CA GLU A 499 20.65 11.97 -15.37
C GLU A 499 21.62 10.86 -15.77
N GLU A 500 21.73 9.79 -14.98
CA GLU A 500 22.50 8.59 -15.32
C GLU A 500 21.88 7.85 -16.51
N LYS A 501 20.56 7.66 -16.53
CA LYS A 501 19.84 7.09 -17.68
C LYS A 501 20.03 7.94 -18.94
N ASP A 502 20.04 9.25 -18.82
CA ASP A 502 20.29 10.17 -19.95
C ASP A 502 21.76 10.18 -20.39
N LYS A 503 22.72 10.00 -19.47
CA LYS A 503 24.14 9.80 -19.81
C LYS A 503 24.35 8.47 -20.54
N VAL A 504 23.76 7.38 -20.04
CA VAL A 504 23.79 6.06 -20.69
C VAL A 504 23.13 6.12 -22.06
N LYS A 505 22.00 6.83 -22.21
CA LYS A 505 21.36 7.10 -23.52
C LYS A 505 22.24 7.92 -24.44
N LYS A 506 22.94 8.95 -23.95
CA LYS A 506 23.87 9.77 -24.76
C LYS A 506 25.11 8.98 -25.16
N GLU A 507 25.65 8.12 -24.30
CA GLU A 507 26.77 7.23 -24.61
C GLU A 507 26.38 6.14 -25.60
N THR A 508 25.21 5.52 -25.45
CA THR A 508 24.69 4.59 -26.47
C THR A 508 24.40 5.28 -27.80
N LYS A 509 23.92 6.54 -27.80
CA LYS A 509 23.77 7.35 -29.04
C LYS A 509 25.12 7.73 -29.66
N LYS A 510 26.14 7.97 -28.84
CA LYS A 510 27.52 8.28 -29.29
C LYS A 510 28.21 7.04 -29.84
N ASN A 511 28.05 5.88 -29.19
CA ASN A 511 28.54 4.59 -29.68
C ASN A 511 27.82 4.14 -30.94
N SER A 512 26.50 4.29 -31.04
CA SER A 512 25.77 3.99 -32.29
C SER A 512 26.14 4.96 -33.42
N LYS A 513 26.39 6.26 -33.16
CA LYS A 513 26.98 7.16 -34.17
C LYS A 513 28.42 6.78 -34.57
N CYS A 514 29.22 6.24 -33.65
CA CYS A 514 30.59 5.78 -33.94
C CYS A 514 30.57 4.47 -34.77
N ILE A 515 29.64 3.57 -34.46
CA ILE A 515 29.38 2.34 -35.23
C ILE A 515 28.83 2.66 -36.62
N LEU A 516 27.86 3.57 -36.74
CA LEU A 516 27.36 4.07 -38.03
C LEU A 516 28.46 4.73 -38.87
N LYS A 517 29.37 5.51 -38.27
CA LYS A 517 30.54 6.05 -38.98
C LYS A 517 31.51 4.95 -39.46
N LYS A 518 31.72 3.89 -38.66
CA LYS A 518 32.55 2.74 -39.07
C LYS A 518 31.90 1.91 -40.18
N ILE A 519 30.58 1.72 -40.15
CA ILE A 519 29.83 1.01 -41.20
C ILE A 519 29.86 1.82 -42.52
N ILE A 520 29.65 3.14 -42.46
CA ILE A 520 29.72 4.01 -43.64
C ILE A 520 31.15 4.05 -44.23
N PHE A 521 32.20 3.99 -43.40
CA PHE A 521 33.58 3.90 -43.87
C PHE A 521 33.91 2.55 -44.53
N TYR A 522 33.40 1.44 -43.97
CA TYR A 522 33.55 0.10 -44.56
C TYR A 522 32.81 -0.05 -45.90
N ASP A 523 31.60 0.51 -46.02
CA ASP A 523 30.84 0.46 -47.29
C ASP A 523 31.48 1.31 -48.40
N LEU A 524 32.16 2.42 -48.06
CA LEU A 524 32.89 3.24 -49.03
C LEU A 524 34.18 2.57 -49.53
N GLU A 525 34.92 1.87 -48.68
CA GLU A 525 36.09 1.07 -49.12
C GLU A 525 35.65 -0.13 -49.99
N THR A 526 34.52 -0.76 -49.66
CA THR A 526 34.02 -1.92 -50.42
C THR A 526 33.46 -1.52 -51.81
N LEU A 527 32.88 -0.32 -51.93
CA LEU A 527 32.42 0.25 -53.21
C LEU A 527 33.57 0.71 -54.13
N CYS A 528 34.71 1.11 -53.58
CA CYS A 528 35.91 1.43 -54.38
C CYS A 528 36.59 0.18 -54.97
N SER A 529 36.43 -0.99 -54.36
CA SER A 529 36.99 -2.26 -54.86
C SER A 529 36.16 -2.95 -55.95
N PHE A 530 34.94 -2.50 -56.25
CA PHE A 530 34.03 -3.16 -57.21
C PHE A 530 33.99 -2.51 -58.62
N GLN A 531 34.82 -1.50 -58.89
CA GLN A 531 34.91 -0.85 -60.21
C GLN A 531 36.10 -1.29 -61.08
N TYR A 532 36.89 -2.28 -60.67
CA TYR A 532 37.98 -2.85 -61.49
C TYR A 532 37.92 -4.39 -61.52
N SER A 533 36.91 -4.97 -62.18
CA SER A 533 36.96 -6.36 -62.69
C SER A 533 35.79 -6.69 -63.62
N LYS A 534 35.67 -5.96 -64.74
CA LYS A 534 35.00 -6.47 -65.94
C LYS A 534 35.79 -5.99 -67.17
N SER A 535 36.75 -6.82 -67.55
CA SER A 535 37.36 -6.90 -68.88
C SER A 535 37.30 -8.36 -69.30
#